data_AF-A0A7J9JBD3-F1
#
_entry.id   AF-A0A7J9JBD3-F1
#
_cell.length_a   1.000
_cell.length_b   1.000
_cell.length_c   1.000
_cell.angle_alpha   90.00
_cell.angle_beta   90.00
_cell.angle_gamma   90.00
#
_symmetry.space_group_name_H-M   'P 1'
#
loop_
_entity.id
_entity.type
_entity.pdbx_description
1 polymer ?
#
loop_
_entity_poly.entity_id
_entity_poly.type
_entity_poly.pdbx_seq_one_letter_code
_entity_poly.pdbx_strand_id
1 'polypeptide(L)'
;MSFQWFVVIENGLLKHLCRRMFPQLSRVDHVNELCGTAKGHAEAGSSNFMEWEALKREHRVYAFFARGCLSFAPRECIYEAIIASSTDNDPEEGIHNTLEPRDRVARRASYWSSKGQSNPAVPETLTYRLCADLCVITEINVRPFQAYFQIGKPIYSANSVRFRMGHVKSCMDNIVKESCQDCGNEKFAWTYTSQEFPMAQVGSSSWVIWLISFFWLSLVVTTRNIRFGYSASIHCQYR
;
A
#
# COMPACT_ATOMS: atom_id res chain seq x y z
N MET A 1 -4.27 -31.35 -23.15
CA MET A 1 -3.62 -30.03 -23.00
C MET A 1 -3.19 -29.61 -24.39
N SER A 2 -3.58 -28.43 -24.91
CA SER A 2 -3.23 -28.07 -26.29
C SER A 2 -1.74 -27.71 -26.40
N PHE A 3 -1.14 -27.93 -27.57
CA PHE A 3 0.26 -27.60 -27.86
C PHE A 3 0.60 -26.14 -27.52
N GLN A 4 -0.36 -25.23 -27.73
CA GLN A 4 -0.23 -23.81 -27.43
C GLN A 4 -0.05 -23.54 -25.92
N TRP A 5 -0.78 -24.26 -25.05
CA TRP A 5 -0.62 -24.14 -23.59
C TRP A 5 0.74 -24.64 -23.12
N PHE A 6 1.25 -25.70 -23.75
CA PHE A 6 2.57 -26.24 -23.43
C PHE A 6 3.67 -25.19 -23.69
N VAL A 7 3.67 -24.59 -24.89
CA VAL A 7 4.64 -23.55 -25.28
C VAL A 7 4.60 -22.35 -24.34
N VAL A 8 3.41 -21.90 -23.93
CA VAL A 8 3.28 -20.73 -23.04
C VAL A 8 3.87 -20.99 -21.64
N ILE A 9 3.67 -22.19 -21.09
CA ILE A 9 4.17 -22.57 -19.75
C ILE A 9 5.69 -22.77 -19.81
N GLU A 10 6.17 -23.56 -20.77
CA GLU A 10 7.58 -23.89 -20.93
C GLU A 10 8.45 -22.64 -21.15
N ASN A 11 7.96 -21.68 -21.95
CA ASN A 11 8.68 -20.43 -22.21
C ASN A 11 8.45 -19.34 -21.14
N GLY A 12 7.62 -19.61 -20.12
CA GLY A 12 7.37 -18.66 -19.03
C GLY A 12 6.83 -17.30 -19.50
N LEU A 13 6.04 -17.25 -20.58
CA LEU A 13 5.67 -15.97 -21.22
C LEU A 13 4.94 -15.01 -20.27
N LEU A 14 4.04 -15.53 -19.41
CA LEU A 14 3.34 -14.71 -18.42
C LEU A 14 4.26 -14.20 -17.31
N LYS A 15 5.27 -14.97 -16.92
CA LYS A 15 6.31 -14.53 -15.99
C LYS A 15 7.11 -13.37 -16.58
N HIS A 16 7.49 -13.47 -17.86
CA HIS A 16 8.15 -12.38 -18.57
C HIS A 16 7.27 -11.13 -18.68
N LEU A 17 5.98 -11.29 -19.02
CA LEU A 17 5.03 -10.18 -19.07
C LEU A 17 4.91 -9.48 -17.72
N CYS A 18 4.71 -10.24 -16.62
CA CYS A 18 4.61 -9.68 -15.29
C CYS A 18 5.88 -8.93 -14.87
N ARG A 19 7.05 -9.49 -15.16
CA ARG A 19 8.34 -8.83 -14.88
C ARG A 19 8.54 -7.56 -15.71
N ARG A 20 8.03 -7.52 -16.94
CA ARG A 20 8.07 -6.30 -17.78
C ARG A 20 7.14 -5.22 -17.23
N MET A 21 5.94 -5.60 -16.77
CA MET A 21 4.99 -4.67 -16.14
C MET A 21 5.50 -4.20 -14.77
N PHE A 22 6.17 -5.08 -14.03
CA PHE A 22 6.63 -4.88 -12.65
C PHE A 22 8.05 -5.43 -12.47
N PRO A 23 9.09 -4.63 -12.73
CA PRO A 23 10.50 -5.06 -12.69
C PRO A 23 10.93 -5.69 -11.35
N GLN A 24 10.38 -5.21 -10.24
CA GLN A 24 10.43 -5.80 -8.89
C GLN A 24 10.20 -7.32 -8.81
N LEU A 25 9.38 -7.91 -9.69
CA LEU A 25 9.08 -9.35 -9.68
C LEU A 25 10.29 -10.20 -10.12
N SER A 26 11.35 -9.58 -10.62
CA SER A 26 12.64 -10.23 -10.84
C SER A 26 13.25 -10.76 -9.54
N ARG A 27 12.92 -10.15 -8.38
CA ARG A 27 13.41 -10.55 -7.06
C ARG A 27 12.62 -11.71 -6.44
N VAL A 28 11.54 -12.16 -7.10
CA VAL A 28 10.79 -13.34 -6.67
C VAL A 28 11.67 -14.56 -6.90
N ASP A 29 12.12 -15.14 -5.78
CA ASP A 29 12.98 -16.32 -5.77
C ASP A 29 12.20 -17.59 -6.13
N HIS A 30 11.06 -17.82 -5.49
CA HIS A 30 10.22 -18.99 -5.76
C HIS A 30 8.74 -18.73 -5.45
N VAL A 31 7.88 -19.46 -6.18
CA VAL A 31 6.43 -19.48 -5.95
C VAL A 31 6.08 -20.69 -5.08
N ASN A 32 5.44 -20.44 -3.94
CA ASN A 32 4.89 -21.49 -3.08
C ASN A 32 3.38 -21.35 -3.03
N GLU A 33 2.65 -22.44 -3.27
CA GLU A 33 1.18 -22.46 -3.19
C GLU A 33 0.81 -23.17 -1.88
N LEU A 34 0.12 -22.45 -0.98
CA LEU A 34 -0.45 -23.03 0.25
C LEU A 34 -1.68 -23.88 -0.12
N CYS A 35 -1.44 -24.99 -0.80
CA CYS A 35 -2.49 -25.96 -1.05
C CYS A 35 -2.73 -26.75 0.25
N GLY A 36 -3.90 -26.55 0.85
CA GLY A 36 -4.35 -27.31 2.02
C GLY A 36 -4.67 -28.75 1.64
N THR A 37 -3.66 -29.58 1.40
CA THR A 37 -3.71 -31.03 1.63
C THR A 37 -2.28 -31.56 1.56
N ALA A 38 -1.70 -31.87 2.71
CA ALA A 38 -0.63 -32.86 2.77
C ALA A 38 -1.24 -34.23 2.38
N LYS A 39 -1.34 -34.52 1.08
CA LYS A 39 -1.26 -35.89 0.59
C LYS A 39 0.24 -36.10 0.36
N GLY A 40 0.96 -36.80 1.24
CA GLY A 40 0.72 -38.20 1.56
C GLY A 40 1.35 -39.00 0.42
N HIS A 41 2.51 -39.60 0.72
CA HIS A 41 3.39 -40.41 -0.13
C HIS A 41 4.35 -39.66 -1.07
N ALA A 42 5.62 -39.65 -0.65
CA ALA A 42 6.77 -39.50 -1.52
C ALA A 42 6.87 -40.73 -2.43
N GLU A 43 6.13 -40.73 -3.54
CA GLU A 43 6.54 -41.53 -4.69
C GLU A 43 7.64 -40.77 -5.42
N ALA A 44 8.75 -41.46 -5.67
CA ALA A 44 9.89 -40.96 -6.42
C ALA A 44 9.48 -40.67 -7.87
N GLY A 45 8.82 -39.53 -8.08
CA GLY A 45 8.50 -39.02 -9.40
C GLY A 45 9.78 -38.70 -10.18
N SER A 46 9.78 -39.00 -11.48
CA SER A 46 10.81 -38.57 -12.41
C SER A 46 11.06 -37.06 -12.26
N SER A 47 12.33 -36.63 -12.29
CA SER A 47 12.74 -35.22 -12.21
C SER A 47 11.94 -34.32 -13.14
N ASN A 48 11.65 -34.81 -14.35
CA ASN A 48 10.94 -34.09 -15.39
C ASN A 48 9.46 -33.84 -15.02
N PHE A 49 8.84 -34.76 -14.27
CA PHE A 49 7.46 -34.59 -13.81
C PHE A 49 7.38 -33.52 -12.71
N MET A 50 8.31 -33.55 -11.75
CA MET A 50 8.40 -32.56 -10.67
C MET A 50 8.70 -31.15 -11.20
N GLU A 51 9.60 -31.04 -12.18
CA GLU A 51 9.92 -29.77 -12.85
C GLU A 51 8.72 -29.22 -13.62
N TRP A 52 8.00 -30.08 -14.34
CA TRP A 52 6.80 -29.67 -15.07
C TRP A 52 5.67 -29.18 -14.15
N GLU A 53 5.43 -29.85 -13.01
CA GLU A 53 4.47 -29.37 -12.02
C GLU A 53 4.89 -28.03 -11.39
N ALA A 54 6.19 -27.82 -11.16
CA ALA A 54 6.71 -26.54 -10.70
C ALA A 54 6.46 -25.42 -11.74
N LEU A 55 6.68 -25.68 -13.02
CA LEU A 55 6.40 -24.73 -14.11
C LEU A 55 4.90 -24.41 -14.22
N LYS A 56 4.02 -25.41 -14.07
CA LYS A 56 2.56 -25.16 -14.01
C LYS A 56 2.18 -24.29 -12.83
N ARG A 57 2.71 -24.57 -11.64
CA ARG A 57 2.44 -23.78 -10.42
C ARG A 57 2.88 -22.33 -10.62
N GLU A 58 4.09 -22.13 -11.11
CA GLU A 58 4.62 -20.80 -11.41
C GLU A 58 3.75 -20.08 -12.45
N HIS A 59 3.41 -20.75 -13.55
CA HIS A 59 2.54 -20.21 -14.58
C HIS A 59 1.18 -19.78 -14.02
N ARG A 60 0.53 -20.61 -13.17
CA ARG A 60 -0.76 -20.27 -12.56
C ARG A 60 -0.69 -18.99 -11.74
N VAL A 61 0.35 -18.83 -10.94
CA VAL A 61 0.52 -17.63 -10.10
C VAL A 61 0.78 -16.39 -10.94
N TYR A 62 1.67 -16.46 -11.93
CA TYR A 62 1.90 -15.32 -12.83
C TYR A 62 0.70 -15.03 -13.73
N ALA A 63 -0.09 -16.05 -14.12
CA ALA A 63 -1.34 -15.84 -14.86
C ALA A 63 -2.39 -15.13 -14.01
N PHE A 64 -2.55 -15.55 -12.74
CA PHE A 64 -3.43 -14.88 -11.79
C PHE A 64 -3.00 -13.44 -11.56
N PHE A 65 -1.70 -13.21 -11.36
CA PHE A 65 -1.14 -11.89 -11.17
C PHE A 65 -1.33 -11.00 -12.42
N ALA A 66 -0.95 -11.47 -13.61
CA ALA A 66 -1.14 -10.75 -14.88
C ALA A 66 -2.61 -10.38 -15.10
N ARG A 67 -3.52 -11.32 -14.86
CA ARG A 67 -4.95 -11.10 -14.97
C ARG A 67 -5.40 -10.00 -14.01
N GLY A 68 -4.98 -10.06 -12.75
CA GLY A 68 -5.24 -8.99 -11.77
C GLY A 68 -4.80 -7.65 -12.34
N CYS A 69 -3.53 -7.53 -12.71
CA CYS A 69 -2.92 -6.31 -13.24
C CYS A 69 -3.62 -5.72 -14.46
N LEU A 70 -4.16 -6.56 -15.35
CA LEU A 70 -4.85 -6.13 -16.57
C LEU A 70 -6.35 -5.85 -16.37
N SER A 71 -6.94 -6.25 -15.23
CA SER A 71 -8.39 -6.17 -14.99
C SER A 71 -8.78 -5.32 -13.78
N PHE A 72 -7.85 -4.57 -13.19
CA PHE A 72 -8.15 -3.74 -12.02
C PHE A 72 -9.04 -2.56 -12.40
N ALA A 73 -10.27 -2.56 -11.86
CA ALA A 73 -10.99 -1.33 -11.63
C ALA A 73 -10.31 -0.60 -10.46
N PRO A 74 -10.04 0.72 -10.57
CA PRO A 74 -9.52 1.49 -9.45
C PRO A 74 -10.44 1.30 -8.23
N ARG A 75 -9.85 0.90 -7.09
CA ARG A 75 -10.53 0.72 -5.81
C ARG A 75 -9.69 1.34 -4.71
N GLU A 76 -10.34 1.71 -3.62
CA GLU A 76 -9.67 2.16 -2.41
C GLU A 76 -8.82 1.02 -1.83
N CYS A 77 -7.52 1.26 -1.69
CA CYS A 77 -6.56 0.29 -1.17
C CYS A 77 -6.41 0.38 0.36
N ILE A 78 -6.95 1.42 1.00
CA ILE A 78 -6.87 1.62 2.45
C ILE A 78 -7.96 0.80 3.13
N TYR A 79 -7.57 0.04 4.15
CA TYR A 79 -8.49 -0.74 4.98
C TYR A 79 -8.80 -0.06 6.30
N GLU A 80 -7.77 0.39 7.01
CA GLU A 80 -7.94 1.06 8.31
C GLU A 80 -6.91 2.18 8.49
N ALA A 81 -7.31 3.22 9.19
CA ALA A 81 -6.41 4.22 9.75
C ALA A 81 -5.78 3.64 11.03
N ILE A 82 -4.45 3.60 11.10
CA ILE A 82 -3.74 2.95 12.22
C ILE A 82 -3.26 4.01 13.22
N ILE A 83 -2.43 4.96 12.78
CA ILE A 83 -1.71 5.88 13.67
C ILE A 83 -1.61 7.26 13.03
N ALA A 84 -1.92 8.31 13.79
CA ALA A 84 -1.44 9.67 13.54
C ALA A 84 -0.30 9.99 14.50
N SER A 85 0.71 10.76 14.08
CA SER A 85 1.77 11.29 14.96
C SER A 85 1.20 12.17 16.06
N SER A 86 0.23 13.00 15.68
CA SER A 86 -0.57 13.83 16.57
C SER A 86 -1.94 14.05 15.94
N THR A 87 -2.89 14.41 16.79
CA THR A 87 -4.24 14.78 16.41
C THR A 87 -4.64 15.98 17.24
N ASP A 88 -5.03 17.09 16.62
CA ASP A 88 -5.68 18.17 17.35
C ASP A 88 -7.14 17.83 17.62
N ASN A 89 -7.74 18.39 18.68
CA ASN A 89 -9.15 18.17 19.06
C ASN A 89 -9.63 16.72 18.84
N ASP A 90 -8.92 15.75 19.42
CA ASP A 90 -9.27 14.33 19.33
C ASP A 90 -10.54 14.04 20.17
N PRO A 91 -11.55 13.32 19.64
CA PRO A 91 -11.57 12.60 18.36
C PRO A 91 -12.13 13.37 17.16
N GLU A 92 -12.60 14.61 17.33
CA GLU A 92 -13.32 15.37 16.30
C GLU A 92 -12.52 15.56 15.00
N GLU A 93 -11.19 15.74 15.09
CA GLU A 93 -10.29 15.94 13.93
C GLU A 93 -9.35 14.73 13.74
N GLY A 94 -9.85 13.53 14.07
CA GLY A 94 -9.06 12.30 14.03
C GLY A 94 -8.75 11.76 12.64
N ILE A 95 -7.70 10.93 12.55
CA ILE A 95 -7.27 10.26 11.32
C ILE A 95 -8.38 9.43 10.66
N HIS A 96 -9.33 8.90 11.41
CA HIS A 96 -10.43 8.11 10.85
C HIS A 96 -11.32 8.93 9.89
N ASN A 97 -11.37 10.26 10.05
CA ASN A 97 -12.11 11.14 9.16
C ASN A 97 -11.53 11.19 7.74
N THR A 98 -10.26 10.83 7.54
CA THR A 98 -9.62 10.82 6.21
C THR A 98 -10.05 9.64 5.36
N LEU A 99 -10.69 8.62 5.95
CA LEU A 99 -11.32 7.52 5.23
C LEU A 99 -12.64 7.94 4.58
N GLU A 100 -13.20 9.07 4.98
CA GLU A 100 -14.40 9.63 4.37
C GLU A 100 -14.02 10.68 3.31
N PRO A 101 -14.36 10.46 2.03
CA PRO A 101 -14.00 11.38 0.95
C PRO A 101 -14.78 12.71 0.97
N ARG A 102 -15.85 12.83 1.76
CA ARG A 102 -16.66 14.05 1.90
C ARG A 102 -16.13 14.94 3.02
N ASP A 103 -15.96 16.22 2.73
CA ASP A 103 -15.53 17.22 3.72
C ASP A 103 -16.54 17.42 4.87
N ARG A 104 -17.77 16.90 4.73
CA ARG A 104 -18.83 16.98 5.74
C ARG A 104 -19.62 15.69 5.84
N VAL A 105 -19.73 15.16 7.06
CA VAL A 105 -20.62 14.04 7.40
C VAL A 105 -21.69 14.53 8.35
N ALA A 106 -22.96 14.36 7.96
CA ALA A 106 -24.10 14.95 8.66
C ALA A 106 -23.93 16.46 8.87
N ARG A 107 -23.63 16.89 10.11
CA ARG A 107 -23.40 18.30 10.48
C ARG A 107 -21.96 18.59 10.93
N ARG A 108 -21.04 17.62 10.81
CA ARG A 108 -19.65 17.74 11.26
C ARG A 108 -18.69 17.80 10.08
N ALA A 109 -17.66 18.63 10.21
CA ALA A 109 -16.54 18.63 9.29
C ALA A 109 -15.78 17.30 9.41
N SER A 110 -15.33 16.74 8.30
CA SER A 110 -14.58 15.48 8.25
C SER A 110 -13.19 15.76 7.71
N TYR A 111 -12.23 15.88 8.61
CA TYR A 111 -10.83 16.09 8.28
C TYR A 111 -9.94 15.61 9.43
N TRP A 112 -8.64 15.52 9.15
CA TRP A 112 -7.63 15.38 10.18
C TRP A 112 -6.80 16.65 10.29
N SER A 113 -6.38 16.96 11.51
CA SER A 113 -5.43 18.02 11.81
C SER A 113 -4.41 17.54 12.85
N SER A 114 -3.21 18.10 12.79
CA SER A 114 -2.17 17.86 13.78
C SER A 114 -2.22 18.92 14.88
N LYS A 115 -1.64 18.61 16.05
CA LYS A 115 -1.40 19.61 17.12
C LYS A 115 -0.35 20.67 16.73
N GLY A 116 0.27 20.50 15.57
CA GLY A 116 1.43 21.26 15.14
C GLY A 116 2.71 20.81 15.82
N GLN A 117 3.82 21.25 15.23
CA GLN A 117 5.15 20.89 15.69
C GLN A 117 6.07 22.12 15.60
N SER A 118 6.72 22.45 16.72
CA SER A 118 7.61 23.61 16.80
C SER A 118 8.93 23.37 16.07
N ASN A 119 9.38 22.12 15.99
CA ASN A 119 10.55 21.74 15.22
C ASN A 119 10.19 21.37 13.76
N PRO A 120 10.52 22.20 12.76
CA PRO A 120 10.17 21.92 11.36
C PRO A 120 10.83 20.66 10.80
N ALA A 121 11.85 20.12 11.47
CA ALA A 121 12.50 18.87 11.07
C ALA A 121 11.66 17.62 11.43
N VAL A 122 10.68 17.75 12.33
CA VAL A 122 9.83 16.63 12.75
C VAL A 122 8.54 16.66 11.92
N PRO A 123 8.33 15.68 11.01
CA PRO A 123 7.13 15.64 10.20
C PRO A 123 5.93 15.15 11.01
N GLU A 124 4.74 15.59 10.63
CA GLU A 124 3.50 14.97 11.08
C GLU A 124 3.15 13.81 10.14
N THR A 125 2.64 12.71 10.66
CA THR A 125 2.48 11.47 9.89
C THR A 125 1.13 10.82 10.10
N LEU A 126 0.55 10.29 9.02
CA LEU A 126 -0.64 9.45 9.03
C LEU A 126 -0.31 8.08 8.46
N THR A 127 -0.49 7.02 9.25
CA THR A 127 -0.21 5.63 8.86
C THR A 127 -1.51 4.85 8.70
N TYR A 128 -1.64 4.16 7.57
CA TYR A 128 -2.79 3.37 7.16
C TYR A 128 -2.39 1.92 6.88
N ARG A 129 -3.33 0.99 7.09
CA ARG A 129 -3.20 -0.39 6.61
C ARG A 129 -3.80 -0.53 5.23
N LEU A 130 -3.18 -1.36 4.41
CA LEU A 130 -3.74 -1.73 3.11
C LEU A 130 -4.68 -2.93 3.23
N CYS A 131 -5.63 -3.05 2.29
CA CYS A 131 -6.68 -4.05 2.30
C CYS A 131 -6.25 -5.48 1.94
N ALA A 132 -5.02 -5.64 1.46
CA ALA A 132 -4.46 -6.94 1.12
C ALA A 132 -2.96 -7.00 1.37
N ASP A 133 -2.45 -8.23 1.41
CA ASP A 133 -1.02 -8.54 1.41
C ASP A 133 -0.34 -8.12 0.09
N LEU A 134 -1.11 -7.74 -0.92
CA LEU A 134 -0.58 -7.24 -2.18
C LEU A 134 -1.52 -6.18 -2.75
N CYS A 135 -1.08 -4.92 -2.70
CA CYS A 135 -1.79 -3.81 -3.30
C CYS A 135 -0.91 -3.12 -4.36
N VAL A 136 -1.51 -2.83 -5.50
CA VAL A 136 -0.92 -2.01 -6.56
C VAL A 136 -1.47 -0.60 -6.39
N ILE A 137 -0.64 0.31 -5.86
CA ILE A 137 -1.01 1.72 -5.69
C ILE A 137 -0.61 2.46 -6.97
N THR A 138 -1.59 2.93 -7.73
CA THR A 138 -1.38 3.70 -8.96
C THR A 138 -1.51 5.20 -8.76
N GLU A 139 -2.28 5.62 -7.75
CA GLU A 139 -2.62 7.00 -7.49
C GLU A 139 -2.82 7.22 -5.99
N ILE A 140 -2.39 8.37 -5.48
CA ILE A 140 -2.65 8.80 -4.12
C ILE A 140 -3.22 10.22 -4.20
N ASN A 141 -4.45 10.38 -3.72
CA ASN A 141 -5.14 11.66 -3.70
C ASN A 141 -5.07 12.26 -2.30
N VAL A 142 -4.49 13.45 -2.20
CA VAL A 142 -4.47 14.24 -0.95
C VAL A 142 -5.24 15.52 -1.20
N ARG A 143 -6.29 15.75 -0.42
CA ARG A 143 -7.12 16.95 -0.52
C ARG A 143 -6.88 17.86 0.70
N PRO A 144 -6.44 19.11 0.50
CA PRO A 144 -6.47 20.13 1.56
C PRO A 144 -7.88 20.38 2.06
N PHE A 145 -8.04 20.62 3.35
CA PHE A 145 -9.35 20.89 3.94
C PHE A 145 -9.62 22.39 3.99
N GLN A 146 -10.78 22.84 3.49
CA GLN A 146 -11.21 24.22 3.67
C GLN A 146 -12.09 24.33 4.91
N ALA A 147 -11.65 25.09 5.91
CA ALA A 147 -12.40 25.34 7.14
C ALA A 147 -13.56 26.31 6.90
N TYR A 148 -14.60 25.83 6.22
CA TYR A 148 -15.76 26.60 5.80
C TYR A 148 -16.55 27.23 6.96
N PHE A 149 -16.33 26.75 8.18
CA PHE A 149 -16.96 27.22 9.41
C PHE A 149 -16.20 28.39 10.07
N GLN A 150 -15.02 28.75 9.56
CA GLN A 150 -14.22 29.88 10.07
C GLN A 150 -14.32 31.11 9.15
N ILE A 151 -14.16 32.30 9.74
CA ILE A 151 -14.09 33.55 9.00
C ILE A 151 -12.89 33.51 8.05
N GLY A 152 -13.09 33.91 6.79
CA GLY A 152 -12.06 33.85 5.75
C GLY A 152 -11.87 32.48 5.10
N LYS A 153 -12.51 31.42 5.62
CA LYS A 153 -12.46 30.04 5.09
C LYS A 153 -11.03 29.57 4.78
N PRO A 154 -10.14 29.57 5.79
CA PRO A 154 -8.74 29.20 5.58
C PRO A 154 -8.64 27.76 5.09
N ILE A 155 -7.56 27.49 4.36
CA ILE A 155 -7.27 26.17 3.83
C ILE A 155 -6.17 25.56 4.69
N TYR A 156 -6.47 24.41 5.27
CA TYR A 156 -5.52 23.60 6.02
C TYR A 156 -4.85 22.65 5.05
N SER A 157 -3.62 23.00 4.68
CA SER A 157 -2.79 22.27 3.73
C SER A 157 -1.36 22.19 4.27
N ALA A 158 -0.74 21.02 4.16
CA ALA A 158 0.71 20.91 4.36
C ALA A 158 1.45 21.74 3.30
N ASN A 159 2.72 22.05 3.52
CA ASN A 159 3.56 22.67 2.47
C ASN A 159 4.03 21.63 1.46
N SER A 160 4.38 20.45 1.95
CA SER A 160 4.74 19.30 1.14
C SER A 160 4.31 18.01 1.82
N VAL A 161 4.14 16.97 1.01
CA VAL A 161 3.87 15.61 1.48
C VAL A 161 4.87 14.64 0.87
N ARG A 162 5.16 13.56 1.60
CA ARG A 162 5.97 12.44 1.14
C ARG A 162 5.29 11.14 1.54
N PHE A 163 5.37 10.14 0.67
CA PHE A 163 4.74 8.84 0.88
C PHE A 163 5.78 7.79 1.22
N ARG A 164 5.48 6.95 2.20
CA ARG A 164 6.28 5.78 2.57
C ARG A 164 5.43 4.52 2.50
N MET A 165 6.03 3.45 2.00
CA MET A 165 5.37 2.15 1.90
C MET A 165 6.27 1.09 2.53
N GLY A 166 5.67 0.21 3.32
CA GLY A 166 6.39 -0.77 4.11
C GLY A 166 5.49 -1.88 4.64
N HIS A 167 6.04 -2.65 5.56
CA HIS A 167 5.36 -3.75 6.23
C HIS A 167 5.65 -3.73 7.73
N VAL A 168 4.76 -4.35 8.51
CA VAL A 168 4.98 -4.56 9.94
C VAL A 168 6.18 -5.49 10.15
N LYS A 169 7.08 -5.16 11.08
CA LYS A 169 8.20 -6.04 11.45
C LYS A 169 7.66 -7.29 12.15
N SER A 170 8.14 -8.48 11.77
CA SER A 170 7.56 -9.79 12.17
C SER A 170 7.61 -10.14 13.67
N CYS A 171 8.10 -9.24 14.53
CA CYS A 171 8.11 -9.43 15.98
C CYS A 171 6.78 -9.06 16.67
N MET A 172 5.76 -8.60 15.93
CA MET A 172 4.53 -8.04 16.50
C MET A 172 3.22 -8.68 15.98
N ASP A 173 3.20 -9.98 15.66
CA ASP A 173 1.94 -10.68 15.30
C ASP A 173 0.87 -10.65 16.44
N ASN A 174 1.24 -10.25 17.67
CA ASN A 174 0.36 -10.25 18.84
C ASN A 174 -0.05 -8.86 19.37
N ILE A 175 0.32 -7.75 18.73
CA ILE A 175 0.06 -6.38 19.26
C ILE A 175 -0.84 -5.57 18.33
N VAL A 176 -1.99 -6.11 17.95
CA VAL A 176 -3.13 -5.30 17.46
C VAL A 176 -4.03 -4.85 18.63
N LYS A 177 -3.65 -5.16 19.88
CA LYS A 177 -4.48 -4.92 21.07
C LYS A 177 -3.99 -3.88 22.07
N GLU A 178 -2.81 -3.29 21.92
CA GLU A 178 -2.36 -2.26 22.86
C GLU A 178 -2.06 -0.94 22.15
N SER A 179 -2.90 0.03 22.50
CA SER A 179 -2.74 1.45 22.30
C SER A 179 -1.39 1.90 22.84
N CYS A 180 -0.41 2.12 21.99
CA CYS A 180 0.78 2.87 22.35
C CYS A 180 0.95 4.05 21.40
N GLN A 181 0.66 5.22 21.98
CA GLN A 181 0.96 6.58 21.52
C GLN A 181 2.48 6.85 21.39
N ASP A 182 3.32 5.81 21.28
CA ASP A 182 4.77 5.98 21.30
C ASP A 182 5.41 5.44 20.01
N CYS A 183 6.08 6.36 19.33
CA CYS A 183 6.97 6.24 18.17
C CYS A 183 6.59 5.19 17.11
N GLY A 184 5.63 5.55 16.26
CA GLY A 184 5.19 4.78 15.09
C GLY A 184 6.24 4.45 14.03
N ASN A 185 7.52 4.83 14.18
CA ASN A 185 8.56 4.55 13.19
C ASN A 185 9.31 3.22 13.46
N GLU A 186 9.30 2.71 14.69
CA GLU A 186 10.04 1.48 15.02
C GLU A 186 9.30 0.20 14.63
N LYS A 187 7.96 0.25 14.55
CA LYS A 187 7.10 -0.91 14.27
C LYS A 187 7.10 -1.35 12.81
N PHE A 188 7.39 -0.43 11.89
CA PHE A 188 7.32 -0.67 10.45
C PHE A 188 8.72 -0.70 9.83
N ALA A 189 8.90 -1.60 8.87
CA ALA A 189 10.04 -1.59 7.96
C ALA A 189 9.61 -0.89 6.67
N TRP A 190 10.00 0.38 6.54
CA TRP A 190 9.77 1.18 5.33
C TRP A 190 10.76 0.77 4.24
N THR A 191 10.24 0.25 3.15
CA THR A 191 11.02 -0.25 2.00
C THR A 191 10.99 0.70 0.82
N TYR A 192 10.09 1.68 0.85
CA TYR A 192 10.01 2.73 -0.14
C TYR A 192 9.71 4.08 0.53
N THR A 193 10.29 5.13 -0.04
CA THR A 193 10.06 6.52 0.32
C THR A 193 10.07 7.35 -0.95
N SER A 194 9.01 8.11 -1.20
CA SER A 194 8.91 8.96 -2.39
C SER A 194 9.75 10.23 -2.25
N GLN A 195 9.86 10.98 -3.35
CA GLN A 195 10.22 12.40 -3.28
C GLN A 195 9.17 13.20 -2.49
N GLU A 196 9.50 14.44 -2.14
CA GLU A 196 8.52 15.39 -1.60
C GLU A 196 7.70 15.99 -2.73
N PHE A 197 6.39 16.07 -2.51
CA PHE A 197 5.43 16.67 -3.41
C PHE A 197 4.90 17.96 -2.78
N PRO A 198 5.07 19.12 -3.43
CA PRO A 198 4.55 20.38 -2.91
C PRO A 198 3.02 20.36 -2.94
N MET A 199 2.38 20.87 -1.91
CA MET A 199 0.92 20.92 -1.83
C MET A 199 0.42 22.32 -2.20
N ALA A 200 -0.67 22.37 -2.98
CA ALA A 200 -1.30 23.64 -3.31
C ALA A 200 -1.97 24.24 -2.08
N GLN A 201 -1.72 25.53 -1.84
CA GLN A 201 -2.32 26.33 -0.76
C GLN A 201 -3.56 27.09 -1.25
N VAL A 202 -4.05 26.80 -2.46
CA VAL A 202 -5.11 27.57 -3.15
C VAL A 202 -6.33 26.69 -3.35
N GLY A 203 -7.49 27.15 -2.87
CA GLY A 203 -8.75 26.40 -2.78
C GLY A 203 -9.48 26.27 -4.11
N SER A 204 -8.76 26.03 -5.19
CA SER A 204 -9.36 25.56 -6.42
C SER A 204 -9.67 24.09 -6.24
N SER A 205 -10.86 23.66 -6.68
CA SER A 205 -11.37 22.28 -6.73
C SER A 205 -10.51 21.31 -7.60
N SER A 206 -9.23 21.62 -7.77
CA SER A 206 -8.24 20.77 -8.38
C SER A 206 -7.89 19.66 -7.40
N TRP A 207 -8.43 18.48 -7.68
CA TRP A 207 -7.78 17.24 -7.31
C TRP A 207 -6.30 17.38 -7.67
N VAL A 208 -5.41 17.43 -6.68
CA VAL A 208 -4.00 17.26 -6.96
C VAL A 208 -3.82 15.77 -7.22
N ILE A 209 -4.16 15.37 -8.44
CA ILE A 209 -3.96 14.03 -8.94
C ILE A 209 -2.45 13.92 -9.15
N TRP A 210 -1.75 13.42 -8.15
CA TRP A 210 -0.42 12.89 -8.36
C TRP A 210 -0.59 11.55 -9.09
N LEU A 211 -0.76 11.64 -10.41
CA LEU A 211 -0.50 10.52 -11.28
C LEU A 211 0.97 10.17 -11.03
N ILE A 212 1.21 9.05 -10.35
CA ILE A 212 2.53 8.40 -10.36
C ILE A 212 2.68 7.73 -11.73
N SER A 213 2.49 8.51 -12.80
CA SER A 213 2.74 8.12 -14.17
C SER A 213 4.19 8.47 -14.42
N PHE A 214 5.08 7.52 -14.15
CA PHE A 214 6.17 7.07 -15.02
C PHE A 214 7.12 6.19 -14.21
N PHE A 215 6.81 4.88 -14.23
CA PHE A 215 7.61 3.79 -13.66
C PHE A 215 7.83 3.86 -12.14
N TRP A 216 8.03 2.72 -11.50
CA TRP A 216 8.23 2.57 -10.04
C TRP A 216 6.96 2.41 -9.21
N LEU A 217 6.29 1.30 -9.50
CA LEU A 217 5.54 0.58 -8.48
C LEU A 217 6.53 -0.09 -7.53
N SER A 218 6.60 0.33 -6.27
CA SER A 218 7.26 -0.48 -5.25
C SER A 218 6.34 -1.63 -4.83
N LEU A 219 6.43 -2.73 -5.56
CA LEU A 219 5.99 -4.03 -5.06
C LEU A 219 6.99 -4.45 -3.97
N VAL A 220 6.55 -4.45 -2.72
CA VAL A 220 7.34 -5.01 -1.63
C VAL A 220 7.02 -6.50 -1.58
N VAL A 221 7.69 -7.26 -2.45
CA VAL A 221 7.72 -8.72 -2.32
C VAL A 221 8.82 -9.06 -1.34
N THR A 222 8.45 -9.41 -0.11
CA THR A 222 9.37 -10.07 0.80
C THR A 222 9.10 -11.57 0.72
N THR A 223 9.90 -12.27 -0.08
CA THR A 223 9.91 -13.73 -0.11
C THR A 223 10.43 -14.26 1.22
N ARG A 224 9.53 -14.78 2.06
CA ARG A 224 9.68 -15.91 2.99
C ARG A 224 8.38 -15.99 3.80
N ASN A 225 7.83 -17.20 3.95
CA ASN A 225 6.61 -17.58 4.67
C ASN A 225 6.28 -16.71 5.91
N ILE A 226 5.69 -15.54 5.71
CA ILE A 226 5.24 -14.61 6.75
C ILE A 226 4.02 -13.90 6.17
N ARG A 227 2.89 -13.88 6.92
CA ARG A 227 1.74 -13.04 6.60
C ARG A 227 2.15 -11.59 6.87
N PHE A 228 2.23 -10.75 5.86
CA PHE A 228 2.61 -9.35 6.02
C PHE A 228 1.38 -8.45 6.09
N GLY A 229 1.21 -7.71 7.19
CA GLY A 229 0.39 -6.50 7.17
C GLY A 229 1.17 -5.38 6.46
N TYR A 230 0.64 -4.88 5.34
CA TYR A 230 1.24 -3.76 4.63
C TYR A 230 0.67 -2.43 5.11
N SER A 231 1.53 -1.43 5.18
CA SER A 231 1.17 -0.10 5.64
C SER A 231 1.72 0.99 4.73
N ALA A 232 0.95 2.06 4.60
CA ALA A 232 1.34 3.28 3.90
C ALA A 232 1.35 4.43 4.91
N SER A 233 2.37 5.28 4.87
CA SER A 233 2.45 6.48 5.69
C SER A 233 2.58 7.73 4.83
N ILE A 234 1.82 8.76 5.17
CA ILE A 234 1.92 10.10 4.59
C ILE A 234 2.65 10.96 5.61
N HIS A 235 3.78 11.52 5.22
CA HIS A 235 4.53 12.50 5.98
C HIS A 235 4.20 13.90 5.47
N CYS A 236 3.60 14.72 6.33
CA CYS A 236 3.25 16.11 6.09
C CYS A 236 4.29 17.02 6.76
N GLN A 237 4.77 18.02 6.02
CA GLN A 237 5.58 19.09 6.57
C GLN A 237 4.81 20.41 6.60
N TYR A 238 4.79 21.06 7.76
CA TYR A 238 4.25 22.39 7.99
C TYR A 238 5.42 23.35 8.26
N ARG A 239 5.30 24.63 7.87
CA ARG A 239 6.27 25.69 8.20
C ARG A 239 5.64 26.62 9.21
#